data_AF-A0A5D6Y8A2-F1
#
_entry.id   AF-A0A5D6Y8A2-F1
#
_cell.length_a   1.000
_cell.length_b   1.000
_cell.length_c   1.000
_cell.angle_alpha   90.00
_cell.angle_beta   90.00
_cell.angle_gamma   90.00
#
_symmetry.space_group_name_H-M   'P 1'
#
loop_
_entity.id
_entity.type
_entity.pdbx_description
1 polymer ?
#
loop_
_entity_poly.entity_id
_entity_poly.type
_entity_poly.pdbx_seq_one_letter_code
_entity_poly.pdbx_strand_id
1 'polypeptide(L)'
;MCASKTTGYQGFRSFAVQECATLKPGETYASRSTKFSAMGSRIVTPPEMNRVGRHAHESIGMQSTQHVSPSDYRVPDKRGVMAHEKLPESKPFLATSTYQQDFADFEEQMRAVLRIPVESYASAFQAIANTHDNNSAAEPTIALRDVPRVLAQVLSGVGNATRVVEMFVSRLDRKSGAAGAARDQIGWESFRGAAEHVHSVFEHELDAFTKNLKRTGSCTGFELAIKVIPATTPASSYKIDYGAYGDQPRDRPYMRKRGMASTTADLTPGTSQNTQQIPGYAGFLPRAQHNPHALAQADGAVLHSPRDDLRLYHSDNLPGYTGHKPVDCANYRGECRAGSDPSTTTGAGYHQHF
;
A
#
# COMPACT_ATOMS: atom_id res chain seq x y z
N MET A 1 22.98 -33.69 14.14
CA MET A 1 22.22 -34.96 14.10
C MET A 1 22.08 -35.50 15.52
N CYS A 2 20.85 -35.63 16.02
CA CYS A 2 20.48 -36.57 17.09
C CYS A 2 18.98 -36.83 16.94
N ALA A 3 18.65 -38.00 16.39
CA ALA A 3 17.28 -38.43 16.16
C ALA A 3 16.63 -38.80 17.49
N SER A 4 15.50 -38.17 17.84
CA SER A 4 14.63 -38.69 18.89
C SER A 4 13.79 -39.82 18.29
N LYS A 5 14.28 -41.05 18.46
CA LYS A 5 13.52 -42.28 18.24
C LYS A 5 12.46 -42.39 19.32
N THR A 6 11.17 -42.43 18.96
CA THR A 6 10.16 -43.31 19.59
C THR A 6 8.79 -43.08 18.95
N THR A 7 8.50 -43.83 17.88
CA THR A 7 7.13 -44.09 17.44
C THR A 7 6.69 -45.42 18.05
N GLY A 8 5.90 -45.37 19.13
CA GLY A 8 5.36 -46.55 19.81
C GLY A 8 4.68 -46.21 21.13
N TYR A 9 3.77 -47.09 21.58
CA TYR A 9 3.04 -46.97 22.85
C TYR A 9 4.02 -47.07 24.04
N GLN A 10 4.15 -46.01 24.84
CA GLN A 10 5.12 -45.92 25.95
C GLN A 10 4.56 -46.31 27.33
N GLY A 11 3.45 -47.05 27.38
CA GLY A 11 2.84 -47.47 28.63
C GLY A 11 2.06 -46.36 29.36
N PHE A 12 1.33 -46.76 30.40
CA PHE A 12 0.53 -45.85 31.22
C PHE A 12 1.44 -44.94 32.05
N ARG A 13 1.39 -43.63 31.79
CA ARG A 13 2.00 -42.60 32.64
C ARG A 13 0.94 -42.03 33.58
N SER A 14 1.27 -41.90 34.86
CA SER A 14 0.39 -41.30 35.86
C SER A 14 0.00 -39.88 35.48
N PHE A 15 -1.21 -39.45 35.83
CA PHE A 15 -1.79 -38.16 35.45
C PHE A 15 -0.90 -36.95 35.84
N ALA A 16 -0.10 -37.09 36.90
CA ALA A 16 0.84 -36.06 37.36
C ALA A 16 2.08 -35.90 36.45
N VAL A 17 2.39 -36.89 35.62
CA VAL A 17 3.56 -36.91 34.72
C VAL A 17 3.14 -36.68 33.26
N GLN A 18 1.83 -36.61 32.98
CA GLN A 18 1.33 -36.26 31.66
C GLN A 18 1.46 -34.75 31.45
N GLU A 19 2.01 -34.36 30.31
CA GLU A 19 2.05 -32.95 29.91
C GLU A 19 0.62 -32.43 29.71
N CYS A 20 0.33 -31.25 30.24
CA CYS A 20 -1.02 -30.68 30.22
C CYS A 20 -1.43 -30.38 28.77
N ALA A 21 -2.57 -30.91 28.31
CA ALA A 21 -3.03 -30.86 26.91
C ALA A 21 -3.29 -29.45 26.35
N THR A 22 -3.16 -28.41 27.18
CA THR A 22 -3.36 -27.00 26.82
C THR A 22 -2.08 -26.30 26.34
N LEU A 23 -0.91 -26.95 26.44
CA LEU A 23 0.34 -26.43 25.87
C LEU A 23 0.40 -26.71 24.37
N LYS A 24 0.93 -25.75 23.60
CA LYS A 24 1.15 -25.94 22.16
C LYS A 24 2.18 -27.05 21.95
N PRO A 25 2.04 -27.89 20.91
CA PRO A 25 3.03 -28.91 20.59
C PRO A 25 4.44 -28.31 20.52
N GLY A 26 5.37 -28.82 21.35
CA GLY A 26 6.75 -28.34 21.43
C GLY A 26 7.04 -27.25 22.47
N GLU A 27 6.04 -26.75 23.21
CA GLU A 27 6.27 -25.81 24.33
C GLU A 27 6.31 -26.53 25.69
N THR A 28 7.37 -26.28 26.46
CA THR A 28 7.49 -26.71 27.87
C THR A 28 7.23 -25.54 28.83
N TYR A 29 6.84 -25.82 30.08
CA TYR A 29 6.65 -24.76 31.10
C TYR A 29 7.91 -23.89 31.31
N ALA A 30 9.10 -24.49 31.24
CA ALA A 30 10.37 -23.77 31.32
C ALA A 30 10.63 -22.85 30.11
N SER A 31 10.21 -23.28 28.91
CA SER A 31 10.28 -22.42 27.71
C SER A 31 9.31 -21.25 27.77
N ARG A 32 8.14 -21.43 28.42
CA ARG A 32 7.11 -20.38 28.56
C ARG A 32 7.50 -19.34 29.61
N SER A 33 8.12 -19.73 30.72
CA SER A 33 8.56 -18.80 31.77
C SER A 33 9.66 -17.85 31.31
N THR A 34 10.46 -18.26 30.31
CA THR A 34 11.60 -17.49 29.78
C THR A 34 11.30 -16.78 28.46
N LYS A 35 10.15 -17.05 27.83
CA LYS A 35 9.76 -16.56 26.51
C LYS A 35 9.78 -15.03 26.40
N PHE A 36 9.36 -14.33 27.45
CA PHE A 36 9.33 -12.86 27.48
C PHE A 36 10.68 -12.23 27.84
N SER A 37 11.49 -12.92 28.65
CA SER A 37 12.87 -12.48 28.95
C SER A 37 13.77 -12.55 27.72
N ALA A 38 13.56 -13.54 26.85
CA ALA A 38 14.29 -13.67 25.57
C ALA A 38 13.89 -12.64 24.51
N MET A 39 12.70 -12.02 24.63
CA MET A 39 12.31 -10.90 23.75
C MET A 39 12.96 -9.57 24.19
N GLY A 40 13.12 -9.35 25.50
CA GLY A 40 13.78 -8.14 26.01
C GLY A 40 15.24 -8.01 25.56
N SER A 41 15.96 -9.12 25.46
CA SER A 41 17.37 -9.11 25.01
C SER A 41 17.55 -8.83 23.52
N ARG A 42 16.53 -9.05 22.68
CA ARG A 42 16.56 -8.72 21.23
C ARG A 42 16.26 -7.26 20.92
N ILE A 43 15.64 -6.53 21.85
CA ILE A 43 15.38 -5.09 21.70
C ILE A 43 16.65 -4.27 21.99
N VAL A 44 17.58 -4.82 22.78
CA VAL A 44 18.82 -4.17 23.23
C VAL A 44 20.04 -4.63 22.40
N THR A 45 19.84 -5.13 21.18
CA THR A 45 20.98 -5.47 20.31
C THR A 45 21.64 -4.20 19.76
N PRO A 46 22.99 -4.11 19.76
CA PRO A 46 23.70 -2.99 19.19
C PRO A 46 23.43 -2.88 17.67
N PRO A 47 23.43 -1.64 17.11
CA PRO A 47 22.97 -1.35 15.76
C PRO A 47 23.74 -2.06 14.63
N GLU A 48 24.91 -2.62 14.92
CA GLU A 48 25.79 -3.27 13.94
C GLU A 48 25.21 -4.58 13.37
N MET A 49 24.21 -5.18 14.01
CA MET A 49 23.61 -6.46 13.57
C MET A 49 22.28 -6.32 12.81
N ASN A 50 21.74 -5.10 12.64
CA ASN A 50 20.51 -4.89 11.86
C ASN A 50 20.82 -4.84 10.37
N ARG A 51 20.56 -5.96 9.68
CA ARG A 51 20.86 -6.20 8.26
C ARG A 51 19.89 -5.51 7.29
N VAL A 52 19.09 -4.54 7.74
CA VAL A 52 18.07 -3.88 6.93
C VAL A 52 18.40 -2.39 6.85
N GLY A 53 18.63 -1.92 5.62
CA GLY A 53 18.88 -0.55 5.17
C GLY A 53 18.89 0.57 6.20
N ARG A 54 20.05 1.23 6.31
CA ARG A 54 20.45 2.20 7.35
C ARG A 54 19.47 3.34 7.65
N HIS A 55 18.53 3.74 6.77
CA HIS A 55 17.78 4.99 6.95
C HIS A 55 16.31 5.00 6.46
N ALA A 56 15.68 3.86 6.15
CA ALA A 56 14.34 3.89 5.53
C ALA A 56 13.16 4.18 6.49
N HIS A 57 13.35 3.98 7.80
CA HIS A 57 12.26 4.07 8.80
C HIS A 57 12.65 4.80 10.10
N GLU A 58 13.78 5.50 10.14
CA GLU A 58 14.19 6.23 11.33
C GLU A 58 13.44 7.56 11.42
N SER A 59 12.66 7.75 12.49
CA SER A 59 12.08 9.06 12.78
C SER A 59 13.17 10.04 13.24
N ILE A 60 12.97 11.34 13.02
CA ILE A 60 13.91 12.39 13.44
C ILE A 60 14.23 12.29 14.95
N GLY A 61 13.27 11.86 15.77
CA GLY A 61 13.47 11.62 17.21
C GLY A 61 14.41 10.45 17.52
N MET A 62 14.47 9.41 16.67
CA MET A 62 15.44 8.34 16.84
C MET A 62 16.87 8.82 16.56
N GLN A 63 17.07 9.63 15.52
CA GLN A 63 18.39 10.20 15.21
C GLN A 63 18.90 11.12 16.32
N SER A 64 18.02 11.92 16.95
CA SER A 64 18.45 12.78 18.06
C SER A 64 18.89 12.00 19.29
N THR A 65 18.35 10.79 19.51
CA THR A 65 18.73 9.93 20.64
C THR A 65 19.98 9.08 20.39
N GLN A 66 20.45 8.95 19.15
CA GLN A 66 21.65 8.15 18.82
C GLN A 66 22.95 8.72 19.42
N HIS A 67 22.96 10.01 19.79
CA HIS A 67 24.09 10.68 20.41
C HIS A 67 24.04 10.73 21.94
N VAL A 68 22.99 10.16 22.56
CA VAL A 68 22.82 10.20 24.01
C VAL A 68 23.47 8.97 24.63
N SER A 69 24.57 9.20 25.35
CA SER A 69 25.26 8.19 26.15
C SER A 69 24.61 8.05 27.54
N PRO A 70 24.75 6.91 28.24
CA PRO A 70 24.26 6.76 29.61
C PRO A 70 24.82 7.81 30.60
N SER A 71 26.00 8.37 30.31
CA SER A 71 26.59 9.49 31.06
C SER A 71 25.89 10.83 30.87
N ASP A 72 25.10 10.99 29.80
CA ASP A 72 24.33 12.20 29.52
C ASP A 72 23.01 12.23 30.31
N TYR A 73 22.56 11.07 30.82
CA TYR A 73 21.45 10.99 31.75
C TYR A 73 21.89 11.42 33.16
N ARG A 74 21.61 12.68 33.52
CA ARG A 74 21.73 13.17 34.89
C ARG A 74 20.39 13.10 35.60
N VAL A 75 20.36 12.43 36.76
CA VAL A 75 19.18 12.44 37.64
C VAL A 75 18.92 13.89 38.03
N PRO A 76 17.72 14.44 37.78
CA PRO A 76 17.39 15.81 38.17
C PRO A 76 17.60 15.96 39.67
N ASP A 77 18.36 16.98 40.08
CA ASP A 77 18.56 17.26 41.50
C ASP A 77 17.20 17.48 42.17
N LYS A 78 16.94 16.78 43.28
CA LYS A 78 15.63 16.73 43.95
C LYS A 78 15.16 18.11 44.46
N ARG A 79 16.05 19.10 44.43
CA ARG A 79 15.82 20.49 44.83
C ARG A 79 15.26 21.37 43.70
N GLY A 80 15.09 20.84 42.48
CA GLY A 80 14.41 21.54 41.39
C GLY A 80 15.20 22.68 40.75
N VAL A 81 16.52 22.75 40.96
CA VAL A 81 17.37 23.73 40.29
C VAL A 81 17.78 23.15 38.94
N MET A 82 17.01 23.44 37.91
CA MET A 82 17.39 23.10 36.53
C MET A 82 18.70 23.82 36.21
N ALA A 83 19.72 23.06 35.84
CA ALA A 83 21.00 23.61 35.40
C ALA A 83 20.77 24.60 34.26
N HIS A 84 21.49 25.73 34.29
CA HIS A 84 21.52 26.72 33.21
C HIS A 84 22.18 26.13 31.96
N GLU A 85 21.46 25.27 31.25
CA GLU A 85 21.91 24.72 29.97
C GLU A 85 21.83 25.83 28.91
N LYS A 86 22.97 26.17 28.31
CA LYS A 86 23.02 27.19 27.26
C LYS A 86 22.30 26.64 26.02
N LEU A 87 21.39 27.43 25.47
CA LEU A 87 20.74 27.13 24.20
C LEU A 87 21.80 26.86 23.12
N PRO A 88 21.63 25.84 22.26
CA PRO A 88 22.55 25.58 21.17
C PRO A 88 22.58 26.78 20.20
N GLU A 89 23.73 26.99 19.55
CA GLU A 89 23.86 28.03 18.52
C GLU A 89 22.83 27.82 17.41
N SER A 90 22.11 28.89 17.05
CA SER A 90 21.01 28.82 16.09
C SER A 90 21.52 28.43 14.71
N LYS A 91 21.12 27.27 14.20
CA LYS A 91 21.30 26.89 12.80
C LYS A 91 20.09 27.37 11.99
N PRO A 92 20.28 28.05 10.84
CA PRO A 92 19.16 28.42 9.98
C PRO A 92 18.48 27.16 9.45
N PHE A 93 17.15 27.16 9.44
CA PHE A 93 16.36 26.09 8.85
C PHE A 93 16.36 26.24 7.32
N LEU A 94 17.03 25.31 6.63
CA LEU A 94 17.19 25.32 5.17
C LEU A 94 16.22 24.37 4.44
N ALA A 95 15.43 23.58 5.17
CA ALA A 95 14.59 22.57 4.54
C ALA A 95 13.36 23.20 3.88
N THR A 96 13.15 22.87 2.62
CA THR A 96 11.94 23.20 1.85
C THR A 96 11.01 21.99 1.82
N SER A 97 9.70 22.21 1.68
CA SER A 97 8.76 21.09 1.57
C SER A 97 8.96 20.36 0.23
N THR A 98 8.63 19.07 0.20
CA THR A 98 8.60 18.30 -1.07
C THR A 98 7.67 18.95 -2.08
N TYR A 99 6.56 19.54 -1.63
CA TYR A 99 5.67 20.29 -2.50
C TYR A 99 6.36 21.48 -3.18
N GLN A 100 7.17 22.25 -2.47
CA GLN A 100 7.92 23.37 -3.06
C GLN A 100 9.03 22.93 -4.01
N GLN A 101 9.57 21.71 -3.82
CA GLN A 101 10.58 21.14 -4.70
C GLN A 101 9.95 20.55 -5.97
N ASP A 102 8.84 19.83 -5.82
CA ASP A 102 8.17 19.08 -6.88
C ASP A 102 7.20 19.97 -7.70
N PHE A 103 6.60 20.98 -7.05
CA PHE A 103 5.61 21.91 -7.62
C PHE A 103 6.08 23.37 -7.47
N ALA A 104 7.37 23.63 -7.70
CA ALA A 104 7.81 25.00 -7.93
C ALA A 104 6.97 25.63 -9.05
N ASP A 105 6.76 26.96 -9.03
CA ASP A 105 6.03 27.70 -10.06
C ASP A 105 6.77 27.66 -11.40
N PHE A 106 6.74 26.49 -12.03
CA PHE A 106 7.48 26.14 -13.23
C PHE A 106 7.05 27.04 -14.39
N GLU A 107 5.80 27.48 -14.39
CA GLU A 107 5.27 28.46 -15.34
C GLU A 107 5.97 29.82 -15.24
N GLU A 108 6.24 30.30 -14.02
CA GLU A 108 6.99 31.54 -13.80
C GLU A 108 8.46 31.36 -14.19
N GLN A 109 9.05 30.20 -13.88
CA GLN A 109 10.40 29.86 -14.30
C GLN A 109 10.54 29.83 -15.82
N MET A 110 9.64 29.18 -16.55
CA MET A 110 9.63 29.13 -18.01
C MET A 110 9.55 30.54 -18.62
N ARG A 111 8.66 31.39 -18.10
CA ARG A 111 8.57 32.79 -18.52
C ARG A 111 9.83 33.57 -18.23
N ALA A 112 10.45 33.34 -17.07
CA ALA A 112 11.69 34.00 -16.70
C ALA A 112 12.84 33.59 -17.63
N VAL A 113 12.93 32.31 -18.02
CA VAL A 113 13.93 31.83 -19.00
C VAL A 113 13.68 32.45 -20.38
N LEU A 114 12.43 32.52 -20.84
CA LEU A 114 12.09 33.12 -22.14
C LEU A 114 12.41 34.63 -22.23
N ARG A 115 12.45 35.34 -21.10
CA ARG A 115 12.85 36.76 -21.05
C ARG A 115 14.35 36.98 -21.24
N ILE A 116 15.16 35.93 -21.11
CA ILE A 116 16.61 36.03 -21.21
C ILE A 116 16.99 36.13 -22.70
N PRO A 117 17.68 37.21 -23.12
CA PRO A 117 18.11 37.35 -24.49
C PRO A 117 19.24 36.35 -24.82
N VAL A 118 19.30 35.91 -26.07
CA VAL A 118 20.35 34.99 -26.59
C VAL A 118 21.76 35.56 -26.35
N GLU A 119 21.91 36.89 -26.33
CA GLU A 119 23.17 37.59 -26.05
C GLU A 119 23.71 37.32 -24.64
N SER A 120 22.81 37.11 -23.66
CA SER A 120 23.22 36.75 -22.29
C SER A 120 23.81 35.35 -22.23
N TYR A 121 23.28 34.42 -23.03
CA TYR A 121 23.86 33.09 -23.20
C TYR A 121 25.23 33.14 -23.89
N ALA A 122 25.40 34.05 -24.84
CA ALA A 122 26.67 34.24 -25.56
C ALA A 122 27.78 34.75 -24.65
N SER A 123 27.49 35.78 -23.84
CA SER A 123 28.47 36.35 -22.93
C SER A 123 28.89 35.37 -21.83
N ALA A 124 27.95 34.60 -21.27
CA ALA A 124 28.27 33.57 -20.28
C ALA A 124 29.07 32.41 -20.88
N PHE A 125 28.75 31.98 -22.11
CA PHE A 125 29.49 30.95 -22.81
C PHE A 125 30.94 31.37 -23.06
N GLN A 126 31.14 32.59 -23.57
CA GLN A 126 32.47 33.15 -23.82
C GLN A 126 33.27 33.33 -22.52
N ALA A 127 32.63 33.79 -21.44
CA ALA A 127 33.27 33.95 -20.14
C ALA A 127 33.89 32.63 -19.65
N ILE A 128 33.20 31.50 -19.82
CA ILE A 128 33.69 30.19 -19.39
C ILE A 128 34.66 29.58 -20.41
N ALA A 129 34.43 29.76 -21.71
CA ALA A 129 35.38 29.32 -22.74
C ALA A 129 36.77 29.97 -22.53
N ASN A 130 36.79 31.27 -22.23
CA ASN A 130 38.03 32.02 -21.97
C ASN A 130 38.76 31.57 -20.69
N THR A 131 38.07 30.94 -19.73
CA THR A 131 38.75 30.39 -18.53
C THR A 131 39.53 29.11 -18.82
N HIS A 132 39.15 28.37 -19.87
CA HIS A 132 39.78 27.10 -20.22
C HIS A 132 40.85 27.26 -21.32
N ASP A 133 40.66 28.18 -22.28
CA ASP A 133 41.58 28.41 -23.40
C ASP A 133 42.26 29.79 -23.33
N ASN A 134 43.40 29.88 -22.62
CA ASN A 134 44.23 31.08 -22.61
C ASN A 134 45.09 31.24 -23.90
N ASN A 135 45.15 30.23 -24.77
CA ASN A 135 46.06 30.19 -25.92
C ASN A 135 45.51 29.33 -27.08
N SER A 136 44.63 29.86 -27.93
CA SER A 136 44.61 29.50 -29.37
C SER A 136 43.60 30.36 -30.16
N ALA A 137 43.91 30.63 -31.43
CA ALA A 137 43.05 31.30 -32.40
C ALA A 137 41.88 30.41 -32.91
N ALA A 138 41.47 29.42 -32.11
CA ALA A 138 40.39 28.48 -32.43
C ALA A 138 39.05 29.00 -31.88
N GLU A 139 37.95 28.57 -32.49
CA GLU A 139 36.60 28.94 -32.04
C GLU A 139 36.40 28.54 -30.56
N PRO A 140 35.75 29.38 -29.74
CA PRO A 140 35.55 29.09 -28.32
C PRO A 140 34.69 27.83 -28.15
N THR A 141 35.23 26.83 -27.46
CA THR A 141 34.52 25.59 -27.12
C THR A 141 34.48 25.37 -25.62
N ILE A 142 33.43 24.70 -25.14
CA ILE A 142 33.28 24.33 -23.72
C ILE A 142 33.12 22.82 -23.58
N ALA A 143 33.49 22.27 -22.43
CA ALA A 143 33.19 20.88 -22.12
C ALA A 143 31.73 20.70 -21.65
N LEU A 144 31.10 19.55 -21.91
CA LEU A 144 29.73 19.26 -21.46
C LEU A 144 29.55 19.43 -19.93
N ARG A 145 30.58 19.11 -19.14
CA ARG A 145 30.59 19.29 -17.68
C ARG A 145 30.48 20.75 -17.22
N ASP A 146 30.85 21.70 -18.07
CA ASP A 146 30.86 23.14 -17.77
C ASP A 146 29.54 23.82 -18.17
N VAL A 147 28.65 23.13 -18.89
CA VAL A 147 27.30 23.61 -19.25
C VAL A 147 26.48 24.05 -18.03
N PRO A 148 26.42 23.30 -16.90
CA PRO A 148 25.72 23.76 -15.71
C PRO A 148 26.29 25.07 -15.14
N ARG A 149 27.59 25.32 -15.30
CA ARG A 149 28.23 26.56 -14.84
C ARG A 149 27.85 27.75 -15.72
N VAL A 150 27.79 27.54 -17.04
CA VAL A 150 27.29 28.55 -17.99
C VAL A 150 25.86 28.92 -17.66
N LEU A 151 25.01 27.92 -17.45
CA LEU A 151 23.61 28.14 -17.14
C LEU A 151 23.42 28.75 -15.75
N ALA A 152 24.24 28.42 -14.75
CA ALA A 152 24.19 29.06 -13.44
C ALA A 152 24.48 30.57 -13.51
N GLN A 153 25.34 31.01 -14.43
CA GLN A 153 25.62 32.43 -14.62
C GLN A 153 24.45 33.16 -15.29
N VAL A 154 23.87 32.56 -16.33
CA VAL A 154 22.73 33.11 -17.07
C VAL A 154 21.44 33.10 -16.25
N LEU A 155 21.20 32.01 -15.53
CA LEU A 155 19.97 31.76 -14.77
C LEU A 155 20.08 32.23 -13.32
N SER A 156 21.09 33.01 -12.94
CA SER A 156 21.28 33.47 -11.55
C SER A 156 20.09 34.25 -10.97
N GLY A 157 19.26 34.86 -11.83
CA GLY A 157 18.01 35.53 -11.44
C GLY A 157 16.74 34.67 -11.51
N VAL A 158 16.82 33.46 -12.06
CA VAL A 158 15.72 32.49 -12.17
C VAL A 158 15.96 31.45 -11.08
N GLY A 159 15.03 31.28 -10.12
CA GLY A 159 15.23 30.51 -8.87
C GLY A 159 15.84 29.09 -9.01
N ASN A 160 15.15 28.05 -8.56
CA ASN A 160 15.69 26.70 -8.71
C ASN A 160 15.49 26.19 -10.15
N ALA A 161 16.46 26.44 -11.03
CA ALA A 161 16.38 26.11 -12.46
C ALA A 161 16.96 24.71 -12.83
N THR A 162 16.98 23.76 -11.90
CA THR A 162 17.53 22.40 -12.10
C THR A 162 16.96 21.70 -13.33
N ARG A 163 15.63 21.72 -13.50
CA ARG A 163 14.95 21.10 -14.64
C ARG A 163 15.34 21.73 -15.98
N VAL A 164 15.57 23.04 -16.01
CA VAL A 164 16.05 23.75 -17.21
C VAL A 164 17.43 23.24 -17.58
N VAL A 165 18.35 23.17 -16.60
CA VAL A 165 19.71 22.65 -16.80
C VAL A 165 19.70 21.22 -17.33
N GLU A 166 18.85 20.34 -16.80
CA GLU A 166 18.69 18.96 -17.28
C GLU A 166 18.23 18.90 -18.74
N MET A 167 17.30 19.78 -19.16
CA MET A 167 16.86 19.85 -20.56
C MET A 167 18.00 20.26 -21.51
N PHE A 168 18.80 21.25 -21.12
CA PHE A 168 19.98 21.66 -21.90
C PHE A 168 21.00 20.53 -22.03
N VAL A 169 21.37 19.89 -20.91
CA VAL A 169 22.33 18.78 -20.90
C VAL A 169 21.81 17.61 -21.73
N SER A 170 20.55 17.21 -21.56
CA SER A 170 19.96 16.13 -22.36
C SER A 170 19.94 16.44 -23.85
N ARG A 171 19.70 17.69 -24.23
CA ARG A 171 19.67 18.10 -25.64
C ARG A 171 21.05 18.06 -26.28
N LEU A 172 22.07 18.52 -25.56
CA LEU A 172 23.46 18.60 -26.02
C LEU A 172 24.11 17.21 -26.07
N ASP A 173 23.83 16.37 -25.07
CA ASP A 173 24.31 14.97 -25.00
C ASP A 173 23.76 14.11 -26.16
N ARG A 174 22.49 14.30 -26.53
CA ARG A 174 21.90 13.60 -27.70
C ARG A 174 22.49 14.04 -29.05
N LYS A 175 23.02 15.26 -29.15
CA LYS A 175 23.48 15.85 -30.42
C LYS A 175 24.99 15.65 -30.67
N SER A 176 25.78 15.47 -29.61
CA SER A 176 27.23 15.20 -29.71
C SER A 176 27.57 13.84 -30.36
N GLY A 177 26.58 12.98 -30.59
CA GLY A 177 26.76 11.70 -31.28
C GLY A 177 26.71 11.74 -32.82
N ALA A 178 26.33 12.87 -33.45
CA ALA A 178 25.93 12.88 -34.86
C ALA A 178 27.02 13.27 -35.89
N ALA A 179 28.20 13.73 -35.46
CA ALA A 179 29.33 13.98 -36.35
C ALA A 179 30.62 13.87 -35.53
N GLY A 180 31.70 13.34 -36.10
CA GLY A 180 32.96 12.97 -35.43
C GLY A 180 33.78 14.10 -34.78
N ALA A 181 33.14 15.12 -34.20
CA ALA A 181 33.74 16.03 -33.24
C ALA A 181 33.93 15.32 -31.89
N ALA A 182 34.96 15.70 -31.15
CA ALA A 182 35.23 15.14 -29.82
C ALA A 182 33.97 15.24 -28.95
N ARG A 183 33.44 14.09 -28.51
CA ARG A 183 32.13 13.94 -27.84
C ARG A 183 31.86 14.92 -26.69
N ASP A 184 32.94 15.44 -26.09
CA ASP A 184 32.88 16.28 -24.90
C ASP A 184 33.00 17.77 -25.19
N GLN A 185 33.30 18.19 -26.42
CA GLN A 185 33.46 19.60 -26.79
C GLN A 185 32.23 20.15 -27.50
N ILE A 186 31.71 21.27 -26.99
CA ILE A 186 30.51 21.94 -27.47
C ILE A 186 30.91 23.31 -28.01
N GLY A 187 30.70 23.51 -29.30
CA GLY A 187 30.83 24.82 -29.95
C GLY A 187 29.61 25.71 -29.70
N TRP A 188 29.79 27.01 -29.88
CA TRP A 188 28.75 28.02 -29.68
C TRP A 188 27.46 27.72 -30.47
N GLU A 189 27.56 27.32 -31.74
CA GLU A 189 26.37 27.04 -32.57
C GLU A 189 25.52 25.87 -32.04
N SER A 190 26.16 24.85 -31.46
CA SER A 190 25.44 23.73 -30.82
C SER A 190 24.73 24.18 -29.55
N PHE A 191 25.39 25.02 -28.75
CA PHE A 191 24.84 25.60 -27.52
C PHE A 191 23.68 26.55 -27.82
N ARG A 192 23.83 27.44 -28.82
CA ARG A 192 22.78 28.32 -29.32
C ARG A 192 21.57 27.53 -29.79
N GLY A 193 21.79 26.50 -30.62
CA GLY A 193 20.70 25.63 -31.07
C GLY A 193 20.01 24.84 -29.94
N ALA A 194 20.69 24.61 -28.82
CA ALA A 194 20.07 24.06 -27.61
C ALA A 194 19.21 25.11 -26.88
N ALA A 195 19.70 26.34 -26.75
CA ALA A 195 18.94 27.45 -26.17
C ALA A 195 17.66 27.75 -26.95
N GLU A 196 17.75 27.86 -28.28
CA GLU A 196 16.59 28.06 -29.17
C GLU A 196 15.59 26.91 -29.06
N HIS A 197 16.07 25.67 -28.94
CA HIS A 197 15.19 24.51 -28.75
C HIS A 197 14.46 24.55 -27.40
N VAL A 198 15.16 24.87 -26.31
CA VAL A 198 14.54 24.99 -24.98
C VAL A 198 13.53 26.12 -24.96
N HIS A 199 13.83 27.26 -25.59
CA HIS A 199 12.87 28.36 -25.75
C HIS A 199 11.63 27.91 -26.53
N SER A 200 11.80 27.23 -27.66
CA SER A 200 10.67 26.71 -28.46
C SER A 200 9.80 25.71 -27.69
N VAL A 201 10.42 24.82 -26.89
CA VAL A 201 9.68 23.88 -26.04
C VAL A 201 8.89 24.63 -24.96
N PHE A 202 9.48 25.65 -24.34
CA PHE A 202 8.78 26.45 -23.32
C PHE A 202 7.66 27.30 -23.89
N GLU A 203 7.83 27.89 -25.08
CA GLU A 203 6.75 28.56 -25.80
C GLU A 203 5.60 27.60 -26.06
N HIS A 204 5.89 26.40 -26.60
CA HIS A 204 4.88 25.38 -26.87
C HIS A 204 4.18 24.89 -25.59
N GLU A 205 4.91 24.68 -24.51
CA GLU A 205 4.33 24.23 -23.23
C GLU A 205 3.47 25.32 -22.58
N LEU A 206 3.85 26.60 -22.61
CA LEU A 206 3.02 27.70 -22.12
C LEU A 206 1.75 27.87 -22.96
N ASP A 207 1.87 27.74 -24.28
CA ASP A 207 0.73 27.74 -25.20
C ASP A 207 -0.19 26.54 -24.96
N ALA A 208 0.37 25.36 -24.73
CA ALA A 208 -0.38 24.17 -24.39
C ALA A 208 -1.07 24.34 -23.04
N PHE A 209 -0.44 24.98 -22.06
CA PHE A 209 -1.04 25.26 -20.75
C PHE A 209 -2.25 26.19 -20.90
N THR A 210 -2.13 27.30 -21.64
CA THR A 210 -3.26 28.23 -21.86
C THR A 210 -4.41 27.58 -22.63
N LYS A 211 -4.11 26.70 -23.60
CA LYS A 211 -5.12 25.97 -24.39
C LYS A 211 -5.75 24.81 -23.61
N ASN A 212 -4.98 24.11 -22.77
CA ASN A 212 -5.43 22.93 -22.01
C ASN A 212 -5.97 23.25 -20.61
N LEU A 213 -5.78 24.46 -20.08
CA LEU A 213 -6.41 24.92 -18.84
C LEU A 213 -7.95 24.89 -18.95
N LYS A 214 -8.49 24.93 -20.19
CA LYS A 214 -9.92 24.74 -20.48
C LYS A 214 -10.37 23.27 -20.46
N ARG A 215 -9.46 22.29 -20.42
CA ARG A 215 -9.76 20.85 -20.51
C ARG A 215 -9.52 20.07 -19.22
N THR A 216 -8.54 20.45 -18.42
CA THR A 216 -8.38 19.90 -17.08
C THR A 216 -9.20 20.75 -16.12
N GLY A 217 -10.44 20.31 -15.87
CA GLY A 217 -11.31 20.90 -14.86
C GLY A 217 -10.55 21.01 -13.54
N SER A 218 -10.02 22.19 -13.27
CA SER A 218 -9.49 22.53 -11.97
C SER A 218 -10.68 22.49 -11.02
N CYS A 219 -10.70 21.49 -10.14
CA CYS A 219 -11.52 21.53 -8.94
C CYS A 219 -10.93 22.58 -7.99
N THR A 220 -10.84 23.85 -8.40
CA THR A 220 -10.74 24.99 -7.49
C THR A 220 -12.12 25.26 -6.91
N GLY A 221 -12.67 24.25 -6.25
CA GLY A 221 -13.75 24.39 -5.29
C GLY A 221 -13.13 24.54 -3.91
N PHE A 222 -12.39 25.63 -3.68
CA PHE A 222 -12.13 26.10 -2.32
C PHE A 222 -13.31 26.94 -1.81
N GLU A 223 -14.53 26.48 -2.09
CA GLU A 223 -15.63 26.82 -1.20
C GLU A 223 -15.40 25.99 0.06
N LEU A 224 -15.21 26.66 1.19
CA LEU A 224 -15.07 26.06 2.51
C LEU A 224 -15.98 24.84 2.58
N ALA A 225 -15.39 23.64 2.64
CA ALA A 225 -16.15 22.39 2.63
C ALA A 225 -17.25 22.52 3.67
N ILE A 226 -18.49 22.71 3.20
CA ILE A 226 -19.68 22.77 4.04
C ILE A 226 -19.59 21.49 4.86
N LYS A 227 -19.75 21.59 6.18
CA LYS A 227 -19.61 20.43 7.06
C LYS A 227 -20.75 19.45 6.75
N VAL A 228 -20.56 18.58 5.76
CA VAL A 228 -21.61 17.68 5.21
C VAL A 228 -21.88 16.51 6.14
N ILE A 229 -21.04 16.28 7.14
CA ILE A 229 -21.29 15.26 8.15
C ILE A 229 -22.01 15.91 9.33
N PRO A 230 -23.34 15.71 9.48
CA PRO A 230 -24.00 16.09 10.72
C PRO A 230 -23.34 15.31 11.85
N ALA A 231 -22.84 16.03 12.86
CA ALA A 231 -22.40 15.41 14.10
C ALA A 231 -23.63 14.86 14.82
N THR A 232 -24.06 13.65 14.46
CA THR A 232 -25.06 12.93 15.25
C THR A 232 -24.38 12.52 16.55
N THR A 233 -24.73 13.21 17.63
CA THR A 233 -24.34 12.79 18.97
C THR A 233 -24.85 11.37 19.19
N PRO A 234 -23.98 10.38 19.48
CA PRO A 234 -24.44 9.03 19.77
C PRO A 234 -25.38 9.07 20.97
N ALA A 235 -26.40 8.20 20.96
CA ALA A 235 -27.27 8.05 22.12
C ALA A 235 -26.46 7.62 23.35
N SER A 236 -26.84 8.10 24.53
CA SER A 236 -26.25 7.60 25.78
C SER A 236 -26.56 6.10 25.92
N SER A 237 -25.70 5.36 26.61
CA SER A 237 -25.94 3.95 26.95
C SER A 237 -27.30 3.77 27.62
N TYR A 238 -27.68 4.67 28.52
CA TYR A 238 -28.99 4.66 29.17
C TYR A 238 -30.14 4.75 28.16
N LYS A 239 -30.04 5.61 27.14
CA LYS A 239 -31.08 5.77 26.12
C LYS A 239 -31.17 4.54 25.22
N ILE A 240 -30.05 3.91 24.89
CA ILE A 240 -30.00 2.66 24.10
C ILE A 240 -30.62 1.52 24.91
N ASP A 241 -30.23 1.39 26.18
CA ASP A 241 -30.63 0.25 27.00
C ASP A 241 -32.05 0.37 27.56
N TYR A 242 -32.43 1.54 28.07
CA TYR A 242 -33.69 1.75 28.81
C TYR A 242 -34.73 2.55 28.03
N GLY A 243 -34.33 3.23 26.95
CA GLY A 243 -35.20 4.05 26.12
C GLY A 243 -35.07 5.55 26.39
N ALA A 244 -35.67 6.34 25.50
CA ALA A 244 -35.75 7.79 25.66
C ALA A 244 -36.84 8.17 26.67
N TYR A 245 -36.85 9.44 27.08
CA TYR A 245 -37.98 9.99 27.83
C TYR A 245 -39.27 9.87 27.01
N GLY A 246 -40.28 9.23 27.58
CA GLY A 246 -41.57 8.98 26.93
C GLY A 246 -41.68 7.63 26.20
N ASP A 247 -40.59 6.87 26.06
CA ASP A 247 -40.65 5.53 25.48
C ASP A 247 -41.32 4.55 26.46
N GLN A 248 -42.25 3.74 25.95
CA GLN A 248 -42.89 2.70 26.74
C GLN A 248 -42.07 1.40 26.65
N PRO A 249 -41.58 0.85 27.78
CA PRO A 249 -40.76 -0.36 27.75
C PRO A 249 -41.53 -1.60 27.25
N ARG A 250 -42.87 -1.57 27.34
CA ARG A 250 -43.76 -2.63 26.88
C ARG A 250 -43.91 -2.71 25.36
N ASP A 251 -43.64 -1.61 24.66
CA ASP A 251 -43.78 -1.53 23.20
C ASP A 251 -42.56 -2.13 22.49
N ARG A 252 -41.53 -2.52 23.23
CA ARG A 252 -40.33 -3.15 22.67
C ARG A 252 -40.72 -4.49 22.05
N PRO A 253 -40.41 -4.70 20.75
CA PRO A 253 -40.79 -5.93 20.08
C PRO A 253 -40.08 -7.11 20.74
N TYR A 254 -40.83 -8.18 20.96
CA TYR A 254 -40.21 -9.46 21.27
C TYR A 254 -39.36 -9.88 20.09
N MET A 255 -38.06 -10.08 20.33
CA MET A 255 -37.21 -10.70 19.34
C MET A 255 -37.59 -12.18 19.26
N ARG A 256 -38.13 -12.54 18.09
CA ARG A 256 -38.64 -13.87 17.71
C ARG A 256 -37.68 -15.04 18.02
N LYS A 257 -36.42 -14.77 18.37
CA LYS A 257 -35.31 -15.72 18.55
C LYS A 257 -34.75 -15.81 19.98
N ARG A 258 -35.03 -14.84 20.89
CA ARG A 258 -34.37 -14.73 22.22
C ARG A 258 -35.25 -14.23 23.38
N GLY A 259 -36.53 -13.96 23.17
CA GLY A 259 -37.37 -13.28 24.16
C GLY A 259 -37.37 -11.76 23.94
N MET A 260 -37.19 -10.95 24.99
CA MET A 260 -37.14 -9.48 24.85
C MET A 260 -35.97 -9.08 23.94
N ALA A 261 -36.17 -8.11 23.04
CA ALA A 261 -35.07 -7.55 22.24
C ALA A 261 -33.91 -7.17 23.17
N SER A 262 -32.72 -7.73 22.91
CA SER A 262 -31.55 -7.46 23.73
C SER A 262 -31.23 -5.98 23.63
N THR A 263 -31.14 -5.32 24.78
CA THR A 263 -30.78 -3.91 24.90
C THR A 263 -29.38 -3.62 24.35
N THR A 264 -28.57 -4.67 24.15
CA THR A 264 -27.17 -4.63 23.71
C THR A 264 -26.93 -5.28 22.34
N ALA A 265 -27.93 -5.21 21.44
CA ALA A 265 -27.83 -5.75 20.07
C ALA A 265 -26.68 -5.11 19.25
N ASP A 266 -26.26 -3.90 19.61
CA ASP A 266 -25.11 -3.17 19.05
C ASP A 266 -23.75 -3.77 19.44
N LEU A 267 -23.67 -4.41 20.61
CA LEU A 267 -22.47 -5.08 21.15
C LEU A 267 -22.32 -6.52 20.65
N THR A 268 -23.42 -7.18 20.29
CA THR A 268 -23.44 -8.61 19.91
C THR A 268 -23.54 -8.94 18.40
N PRO A 269 -23.35 -8.02 17.42
CA PRO A 269 -23.63 -8.32 16.01
C PRO A 269 -22.64 -9.29 15.38
N GLY A 270 -21.45 -9.47 15.95
CA GLY A 270 -20.45 -10.44 15.50
C GLY A 270 -20.63 -11.84 16.09
N THR A 271 -21.75 -12.12 16.75
CA THR A 271 -21.97 -13.39 17.47
C THR A 271 -23.26 -14.06 17.00
N SER A 272 -23.42 -15.37 17.28
CA SER A 272 -24.69 -16.07 17.01
C SER A 272 -25.86 -15.53 17.82
N GLN A 273 -25.58 -14.69 18.83
CA GLN A 273 -26.21 -13.39 19.05
C GLN A 273 -27.42 -13.04 18.18
N ASN A 274 -27.08 -12.50 17.03
CA ASN A 274 -28.01 -11.75 16.19
C ASN A 274 -28.39 -12.52 14.92
N THR A 275 -27.96 -13.78 14.80
CA THR A 275 -28.20 -14.64 13.63
C THR A 275 -29.00 -15.88 14.02
N GLN A 276 -29.41 -16.69 13.04
CA GLN A 276 -30.10 -17.98 13.22
C GLN A 276 -29.13 -19.15 13.35
N GLN A 277 -27.84 -18.86 13.49
CA GLN A 277 -26.83 -19.88 13.74
C GLN A 277 -27.01 -20.50 15.12
N ILE A 278 -26.63 -21.77 15.24
CA ILE A 278 -26.67 -22.47 16.52
C ILE A 278 -25.76 -21.78 17.56
N PRO A 279 -26.14 -21.79 18.86
CA PRO A 279 -25.21 -21.41 19.93
C PRO A 279 -23.93 -22.24 19.85
N GLY A 280 -22.77 -21.60 19.97
CA GLY A 280 -21.47 -22.27 19.81
C GLY A 280 -20.95 -22.38 18.37
N TYR A 281 -21.68 -21.87 17.38
CA TYR A 281 -21.15 -21.72 16.01
C TYR A 281 -19.85 -20.91 16.01
N ALA A 282 -18.78 -21.50 15.47
CA ALA A 282 -17.42 -20.93 15.49
C ALA A 282 -16.99 -20.33 14.14
N GLY A 283 -17.89 -20.30 13.15
CA GLY A 283 -17.60 -19.67 11.86
C GLY A 283 -17.67 -18.15 11.89
N PHE A 284 -17.17 -17.52 10.84
CA PHE A 284 -17.15 -16.06 10.71
C PHE A 284 -18.56 -15.49 10.50
N LEU A 285 -18.91 -14.46 11.27
CA LEU A 285 -20.18 -13.74 11.16
C LEU A 285 -19.92 -12.26 10.77
N PRO A 286 -20.11 -11.90 9.49
CA PRO A 286 -19.88 -10.54 9.03
C PRO A 286 -20.91 -9.56 9.59
N ARG A 287 -20.42 -8.44 10.14
CA ARG A 287 -21.22 -7.23 10.36
C ARG A 287 -20.94 -6.25 9.22
N ALA A 288 -21.77 -6.26 8.18
CA ALA A 288 -21.66 -5.34 7.05
C ALA A 288 -22.89 -4.42 6.99
N GLN A 289 -22.69 -3.10 6.87
CA GLN A 289 -23.80 -2.16 6.66
C GLN A 289 -24.16 -2.00 5.17
N HIS A 290 -23.21 -2.28 4.27
CA HIS A 290 -23.33 -1.97 2.84
C HIS A 290 -23.34 -3.21 1.94
N ASN A 291 -23.23 -4.41 2.52
CA ASN A 291 -23.24 -5.65 1.75
C ASN A 291 -24.43 -6.54 2.17
N PRO A 292 -25.57 -6.45 1.48
CA PRO A 292 -26.76 -7.22 1.82
C PRO A 292 -26.57 -8.73 1.60
N HIS A 293 -25.74 -9.14 0.64
CA HIS A 293 -25.47 -10.55 0.37
C HIS A 293 -24.71 -11.22 1.51
N ALA A 294 -23.70 -10.53 2.06
CA ALA A 294 -22.96 -11.03 3.22
C ALA A 294 -23.87 -11.20 4.44
N LEU A 295 -24.80 -10.26 4.67
CA LEU A 295 -25.79 -10.36 5.75
C LEU A 295 -26.73 -11.54 5.56
N ALA A 296 -27.25 -11.74 4.34
CA ALA A 296 -28.16 -12.83 4.04
C ALA A 296 -27.51 -14.21 4.26
N GLN A 297 -26.24 -14.37 3.89
CA GLN A 297 -25.48 -15.61 4.12
C GLN A 297 -25.18 -15.83 5.61
N ALA A 298 -24.88 -14.76 6.34
CA ALA A 298 -24.54 -14.83 7.76
C ALA A 298 -25.73 -15.15 8.67
N ASP A 299 -26.95 -14.70 8.30
CA ASP A 299 -28.14 -14.91 9.13
C ASP A 299 -28.45 -16.40 9.30
N GLY A 300 -28.10 -17.27 8.36
CA GLY A 300 -28.33 -18.72 8.51
C GLY A 300 -29.80 -19.12 8.48
N ALA A 301 -30.66 -18.33 7.82
CA ALA A 301 -32.09 -18.60 7.71
C ALA A 301 -32.42 -19.88 6.94
N VAL A 302 -31.54 -20.27 6.02
CA VAL A 302 -31.66 -21.49 5.23
C VAL A 302 -30.53 -22.42 5.66
N LEU A 303 -30.89 -23.67 5.99
CA LEU A 303 -29.92 -24.70 6.31
C LEU A 303 -29.07 -25.02 5.07
N HIS A 304 -27.80 -25.34 5.30
CA HIS A 304 -26.96 -25.86 4.23
C HIS A 304 -27.54 -27.17 3.70
N SER A 305 -27.67 -27.28 2.39
CA SER A 305 -28.02 -28.55 1.76
C SER A 305 -26.92 -29.58 2.05
N PRO A 306 -27.30 -30.85 2.28
CA PRO A 306 -26.30 -31.93 2.27
C PRO A 306 -25.58 -31.96 0.92
N ARG A 307 -24.33 -32.42 0.93
CA ARG A 307 -23.55 -32.58 -0.29
C ARG A 307 -23.85 -33.95 -0.89
N ASP A 308 -24.64 -33.96 -1.95
CA ASP A 308 -25.06 -35.18 -2.63
C ASP A 308 -24.34 -35.39 -3.99
N ASP A 309 -23.28 -34.63 -4.25
CA ASP A 309 -22.55 -34.59 -5.53
C ASP A 309 -21.67 -35.83 -5.80
N LEU A 310 -21.77 -36.86 -4.95
CA LEU A 310 -20.99 -38.08 -5.09
C LEU A 310 -21.68 -39.07 -6.04
N ARG A 311 -20.95 -39.47 -7.08
CA ARG A 311 -21.33 -40.53 -8.04
C ARG A 311 -21.64 -41.91 -7.44
N LEU A 312 -21.40 -42.07 -6.15
CA LEU A 312 -21.61 -43.30 -5.40
C LEU A 312 -23.09 -43.64 -5.26
N TYR A 313 -23.95 -42.61 -5.17
CA TYR A 313 -25.36 -42.78 -4.84
C TYR A 313 -26.30 -42.69 -6.06
N HIS A 314 -25.83 -42.11 -7.16
CA HIS A 314 -26.60 -41.94 -8.39
C HIS A 314 -25.89 -42.62 -9.56
N SER A 315 -26.28 -43.87 -9.85
CA SER A 315 -25.92 -44.56 -11.08
C SER A 315 -27.18 -45.00 -11.82
N ASP A 316 -27.40 -44.43 -12.99
CA ASP A 316 -28.51 -44.83 -13.87
C ASP A 316 -28.27 -46.21 -14.50
N ASN A 317 -27.03 -46.69 -14.47
CA ASN A 317 -26.67 -48.00 -14.97
C ASN A 317 -27.03 -49.08 -13.95
N LEU A 318 -27.59 -50.18 -14.46
CA LEU A 318 -27.85 -51.37 -13.66
C LEU A 318 -26.54 -51.89 -13.02
N PRO A 319 -26.59 -52.40 -11.78
CA PRO A 319 -25.47 -53.08 -11.17
C PRO A 319 -24.92 -54.19 -12.07
N GLY A 320 -23.60 -54.22 -12.26
CA GLY A 320 -22.92 -55.20 -13.13
C GLY A 320 -22.69 -54.76 -14.57
N TYR A 321 -23.26 -53.62 -15.02
CA TYR A 321 -22.90 -53.03 -16.31
C TYR A 321 -21.45 -52.54 -16.30
N THR A 322 -20.63 -53.06 -17.22
CA THR A 322 -19.18 -52.80 -17.31
C THR A 322 -18.81 -51.84 -18.45
N GLY A 323 -19.80 -51.24 -19.12
CA GLY A 323 -19.58 -50.30 -20.22
C GLY A 323 -19.14 -48.90 -19.75
N HIS A 324 -19.07 -47.96 -20.70
CA HIS A 324 -18.63 -46.59 -20.41
C HIS A 324 -19.53 -45.90 -19.37
N LYS A 325 -18.93 -45.37 -18.31
CA LYS A 325 -19.58 -44.50 -17.32
C LYS A 325 -19.02 -43.08 -17.50
N PRO A 326 -19.83 -42.08 -17.88
CA PRO A 326 -19.34 -40.73 -18.10
C PRO A 326 -18.80 -40.13 -16.80
N VAL A 327 -17.52 -39.73 -16.83
CA VAL A 327 -16.79 -39.13 -15.69
C VAL A 327 -16.85 -37.60 -15.71
N ASP A 328 -17.33 -36.99 -16.78
CA ASP A 328 -17.54 -35.55 -16.87
C ASP A 328 -19.03 -35.25 -17.07
N CYS A 329 -19.53 -34.14 -16.52
CA CYS A 329 -20.91 -33.69 -16.73
C CYS A 329 -21.17 -33.39 -18.21
N ALA A 330 -20.15 -32.94 -18.96
CA ALA A 330 -20.25 -32.72 -20.40
C ALA A 330 -20.52 -34.00 -21.21
N ASN A 331 -20.13 -35.16 -20.68
CA ASN A 331 -20.33 -36.46 -21.32
C ASN A 331 -21.61 -37.16 -20.85
N TYR A 332 -22.30 -36.61 -19.85
CA TYR A 332 -23.54 -37.16 -19.32
C TYR A 332 -24.71 -36.75 -20.21
N ARG A 333 -25.35 -37.74 -20.85
CA ARG A 333 -26.49 -37.52 -21.76
C ARG A 333 -27.81 -38.04 -21.19
N GLY A 334 -27.89 -38.19 -19.86
CA GLY A 334 -29.00 -38.84 -19.17
C GLY A 334 -28.84 -40.35 -19.05
N GLU A 335 -29.94 -41.01 -18.69
CA GLU A 335 -30.01 -42.46 -18.49
C GLU A 335 -29.52 -43.22 -19.73
N CYS A 336 -28.70 -44.26 -19.51
CA CYS A 336 -28.25 -45.12 -20.61
C CYS A 336 -29.44 -45.87 -21.19
N ARG A 337 -29.74 -45.64 -22.47
CA ARG A 337 -30.78 -46.35 -23.23
C ARG A 337 -30.40 -47.80 -23.60
N ALA A 338 -29.45 -48.40 -22.88
CA ALA A 338 -28.90 -49.71 -23.19
C ALA A 338 -30.04 -50.73 -23.34
N GLY A 339 -30.14 -51.36 -24.51
CA GLY A 339 -31.17 -52.38 -24.80
C GLY A 339 -32.52 -51.85 -25.26
N SER A 340 -32.68 -50.54 -25.50
CA SER A 340 -33.90 -49.94 -26.08
C SER A 340 -33.63 -49.17 -27.39
N ASP A 341 -32.43 -49.29 -27.95
CA ASP A 341 -32.07 -48.66 -29.21
C ASP A 341 -32.68 -49.44 -30.40
N PRO A 342 -33.54 -48.82 -31.22
CA PRO A 342 -34.16 -49.46 -32.37
C PRO A 342 -33.16 -49.89 -33.44
N SER A 343 -31.91 -49.42 -33.39
CA SER A 343 -30.85 -49.89 -34.29
C SER A 343 -30.36 -51.31 -33.99
N THR A 344 -30.74 -51.86 -32.83
CA THR A 344 -30.39 -53.23 -32.41
C THR A 344 -31.64 -54.12 -32.49
N THR A 345 -31.49 -55.38 -32.91
CA THR A 345 -32.63 -56.31 -33.01
C THR A 345 -33.29 -56.57 -31.65
N THR A 346 -32.50 -56.56 -30.57
CA THR A 346 -32.97 -56.70 -29.19
C THR A 346 -33.69 -55.44 -28.71
N GLY A 347 -33.16 -54.25 -29.02
CA GLY A 347 -33.80 -52.99 -28.66
C GLY A 347 -35.05 -52.68 -29.48
N ALA A 348 -35.10 -53.07 -30.75
CA ALA A 348 -36.30 -52.94 -31.59
C ALA A 348 -37.48 -53.79 -31.10
N GLY A 349 -37.20 -54.91 -30.43
CA GLY A 349 -38.21 -55.76 -29.78
C GLY A 349 -38.62 -55.30 -28.39
N TYR A 350 -38.00 -54.25 -27.84
CA TYR A 350 -38.36 -53.72 -26.53
C TYR A 350 -39.66 -52.92 -26.61
N HIS A 351 -40.67 -53.37 -25.88
CA HIS A 351 -41.92 -52.63 -25.68
C HIS A 351 -41.99 -52.19 -24.22
N GLN A 352 -42.15 -50.90 -23.96
CA GLN A 352 -42.38 -50.40 -22.61
C GLN A 352 -43.67 -51.02 -22.07
N HIS A 353 -43.56 -51.71 -20.94
CA HIS A 353 -44.73 -52.13 -20.17
C HIS A 353 -45.27 -50.88 -19.46
N PHE A 354 -46.50 -50.49 -19.81
CA PHE A 354 -47.22 -49.39 -19.16
C PHE A 354 -47.62 -49.73 -17.73
#